data_AF-A0A7C3TAA7-F1
#
_entry.id   AF-A0A7C3TAA7-F1
#
_cell.length_a   1.000
_cell.length_b   1.000
_cell.length_c   1.000
_cell.angle_alpha   90.00
_cell.angle_beta   90.00
_cell.angle_gamma   90.00
#
_symmetry.space_group_name_H-M   'P 1'
#
loop_
_entity.id
_entity.type
_entity.pdbx_description
1 polymer ?
#
loop_
_entity_poly.entity_id
_entity_poly.type
_entity_poly.pdbx_seq_one_letter_code
_entity_poly.pdbx_strand_id
1 'polypeptide(L)'
;MMKDPLYLKKAEHLDAVSLIKRALGRQKGHVKSTIQLAAVRLMEVLRQRARSETQTLTTYAKGLPSGVREEDLLYPGRRDDAENAGELKGDNVADAKEKAESALKAAGFGIAPPDWASYYAILCADGDRMGKMLGNISDAREHQRLSAALSEFAERAKEIVGACEGHLVYSGGDDVLALLPVHTALGCAAQLAQAFKARVAPWASDGCGTLSVGVAIVHYMEPLRISLERARQAEREAKKKRNSLAVALHTRGGEPRIVVEKWRPNFDLTIWNEWTEAFRDKDGLAHGFPYELRHLAREAKGVLSADTLTAEALRILERKQGGTGNQPYLESLKAAIQACDDPDKLEALVAKLIICRFLAQYPNIRRCTDADDTTTGS
;
A
#
# COMPACT_ATOMS: atom_id res chain seq x y z
N MET A 1 -1.56 38.93 11.51
CA MET A 1 -0.80 38.00 10.65
C MET A 1 -1.45 37.96 9.28
N MET A 2 -0.79 38.47 8.24
CA MET A 2 -1.25 38.21 6.87
C MET A 2 -1.14 36.71 6.62
N LYS A 3 -2.24 36.06 6.24
CA LYS A 3 -2.20 34.66 5.79
C LYS A 3 -1.49 34.64 4.44
N ASP A 4 -0.57 33.70 4.25
CA ASP A 4 0.09 33.52 2.94
C ASP A 4 -0.95 33.40 1.83
N PRO A 5 -0.72 34.02 0.66
CA PRO A 5 -1.66 34.01 -0.45
C PRO A 5 -2.01 32.58 -0.87
N LEU A 6 -3.24 32.38 -1.39
CA LEU A 6 -3.63 31.13 -2.03
C LEU A 6 -2.83 30.96 -3.32
N TYR A 7 -1.69 30.24 -3.23
CA TYR A 7 -0.91 29.88 -4.41
C TYR A 7 -1.77 29.00 -5.31
N LEU A 8 -2.15 29.57 -6.45
CA LEU A 8 -2.87 28.90 -7.53
C LEU A 8 -1.95 28.87 -8.74
N LYS A 9 -1.93 27.73 -9.43
CA LYS A 9 -1.27 27.68 -10.74
C LYS A 9 -2.04 28.54 -11.74
N LYS A 10 -1.35 29.06 -12.75
CA LYS A 10 -1.94 29.96 -13.76
C LYS A 10 -3.17 29.36 -14.48
N ALA A 11 -3.23 28.04 -14.59
CA ALA A 11 -4.32 27.29 -15.21
C ALA A 11 -5.28 26.61 -14.19
N GLU A 12 -5.13 26.90 -12.90
CA GLU A 12 -5.96 26.30 -11.85
C GLU A 12 -7.16 27.22 -11.54
N HIS A 13 -8.36 26.71 -11.78
CA HIS A 13 -9.61 27.36 -11.43
C HIS A 13 -10.28 26.61 -10.28
N LEU A 14 -10.74 27.34 -9.26
CA LEU A 14 -11.45 26.76 -8.12
C LEU A 14 -12.90 27.24 -8.11
N ASP A 15 -13.84 26.30 -8.04
CA ASP A 15 -15.21 26.62 -7.63
C ASP A 15 -15.25 27.01 -6.14
N ALA A 16 -16.41 27.51 -5.69
CA ALA A 16 -16.58 27.97 -4.31
C ALA A 16 -16.27 26.88 -3.27
N VAL A 17 -16.63 25.62 -3.52
CA VAL A 17 -16.40 24.51 -2.59
C VAL A 17 -14.92 24.15 -2.53
N SER A 18 -14.24 24.18 -3.69
CA SER A 18 -12.82 23.91 -3.83
C SER A 18 -11.96 25.00 -3.18
N LEU A 19 -12.41 26.26 -3.26
CA LEU A 19 -11.81 27.38 -2.53
C LEU A 19 -11.90 27.18 -1.01
N ILE A 20 -13.09 26.81 -0.50
CA ILE A 20 -13.29 26.51 0.92
C ILE A 20 -12.38 25.37 1.36
N LYS A 21 -12.34 24.26 0.59
CA LYS A 21 -11.45 23.12 0.87
C LYS A 21 -9.98 23.54 0.94
N ARG A 22 -9.52 24.37 0.00
CA ARG A 22 -8.14 24.86 -0.02
C ARG A 22 -7.85 25.77 1.17
N ALA A 23 -8.76 26.66 1.52
CA ALA A 23 -8.61 27.57 2.65
C ALA A 23 -8.58 26.84 4.01
N LEU A 24 -9.48 25.88 4.21
CA LEU A 24 -9.55 25.07 5.43
C LEU A 24 -8.42 24.04 5.54
N GLY A 25 -8.02 23.44 4.41
CA GLY A 25 -6.93 22.45 4.38
C GLY A 25 -5.62 23.00 4.90
N ARG A 26 -5.35 24.30 4.69
CA ARG A 26 -4.16 24.99 5.21
C ARG A 26 -4.05 24.97 6.74
N GLN A 27 -5.17 24.92 7.45
CA GLN A 27 -5.19 24.97 8.91
C GLN A 27 -4.87 23.61 9.56
N LYS A 28 -4.88 22.52 8.78
CA LYS A 28 -4.73 21.15 9.30
C LYS A 28 -3.28 20.61 9.28
N GLY A 29 -2.28 21.46 9.00
CA GLY A 29 -0.88 21.07 8.95
C GLY A 29 -0.46 20.40 7.64
N HIS A 30 0.74 19.80 7.62
CA HIS A 30 1.32 19.20 6.42
C HIS A 30 0.67 17.84 6.09
N VAL A 31 0.03 17.76 4.92
CA VAL A 31 -0.51 16.51 4.37
C VAL A 31 0.46 15.98 3.32
N LYS A 32 0.94 14.74 3.50
CA LYS A 32 1.79 14.09 2.49
C LYS A 32 1.02 13.97 1.18
N SER A 33 1.61 14.46 0.09
CA SER A 33 1.05 14.23 -1.25
C SER A 33 1.21 12.76 -1.69
N THR A 34 0.49 12.34 -2.73
CA THR A 34 0.56 10.95 -3.25
C THR A 34 1.98 10.53 -3.62
N ILE A 35 2.77 11.44 -4.19
CA ILE A 35 4.18 11.18 -4.51
C ILE A 35 5.05 11.01 -3.27
N GLN A 36 4.81 11.78 -2.21
CA GLN A 36 5.54 11.61 -0.94
C GLN A 36 5.24 10.26 -0.30
N LEU A 37 3.99 9.78 -0.40
CA LEU A 37 3.61 8.45 0.08
C LEU A 37 4.27 7.34 -0.75
N ALA A 38 4.33 7.49 -2.07
CA ALA A 38 5.02 6.55 -2.95
C ALA A 38 6.55 6.52 -2.70
N ALA A 39 7.13 7.70 -2.43
CA ALA A 39 8.55 7.86 -2.24
C ALA A 39 9.05 7.46 -0.84
N VAL A 40 8.20 7.18 0.15
CA VAL A 40 8.64 6.93 1.55
C VAL A 40 9.77 5.90 1.62
N ARG A 41 9.57 4.71 1.04
CA ARG A 41 10.60 3.66 1.07
C ARG A 41 11.84 4.04 0.25
N LEU A 42 11.67 4.75 -0.87
CA LEU A 42 12.80 5.24 -1.65
C LEU A 42 13.66 6.20 -0.82
N MET A 43 13.04 7.16 -0.15
CA MET A 43 13.73 8.14 0.69
C MET A 43 14.50 7.48 1.83
N GLU A 44 13.95 6.44 2.46
CA GLU A 44 14.67 5.66 3.46
C GLU A 44 15.90 4.96 2.86
N VAL A 45 15.76 4.33 1.68
CA VAL A 45 16.89 3.70 0.98
C VAL A 45 17.97 4.73 0.63
N LEU A 46 17.57 5.89 0.10
CA LEU A 46 18.49 6.99 -0.24
C LEU A 46 19.25 7.47 1.00
N ARG A 47 18.56 7.71 2.11
CA ARG A 47 19.18 8.16 3.38
C ARG A 47 20.17 7.13 3.93
N GLN A 48 19.91 5.84 3.73
CA GLN A 48 20.78 4.75 4.20
C GLN A 48 21.99 4.51 3.28
N ARG A 49 21.78 4.52 1.96
CA ARG A 49 22.81 4.12 0.97
C ARG A 49 23.57 5.28 0.35
N ALA A 50 22.99 6.47 0.33
CA ALA A 50 23.50 7.68 -0.30
C ALA A 50 23.33 8.90 0.62
N ARG A 51 23.78 8.77 1.88
CA ARG A 51 23.50 9.76 2.95
C ARG A 51 23.94 11.17 2.58
N SER A 52 25.14 11.31 2.01
CA SER A 52 25.74 12.62 1.65
C SER A 52 24.99 13.30 0.52
N GLU A 53 24.70 12.54 -0.54
CA GLU A 53 24.00 12.99 -1.73
C GLU A 53 22.54 13.33 -1.39
N THR A 54 21.91 12.51 -0.55
CA THR A 54 20.55 12.77 -0.06
C THR A 54 20.52 14.04 0.78
N GLN A 55 21.46 14.24 1.71
CA GLN A 55 21.56 15.49 2.49
C GLN A 55 21.74 16.71 1.59
N THR A 56 22.52 16.57 0.52
CA THR A 56 22.74 17.62 -0.48
C THR A 56 21.46 17.95 -1.24
N LEU A 57 20.73 16.92 -1.70
CA LEU A 57 19.42 17.08 -2.34
C LEU A 57 18.41 17.74 -1.40
N THR A 58 18.33 17.30 -0.14
CA THR A 58 17.43 17.88 0.88
C THR A 58 17.74 19.35 1.11
N THR A 59 19.03 19.69 1.27
CA THR A 59 19.46 21.07 1.52
C THR A 59 19.16 21.96 0.32
N TYR A 60 19.41 21.45 -0.89
CA TYR A 60 19.08 22.15 -2.13
C TYR A 60 17.57 22.40 -2.26
N ALA A 61 16.74 21.37 -2.07
CA ALA A 61 15.28 21.50 -2.14
C ALA A 61 14.74 22.53 -1.13
N LYS A 62 15.27 22.55 0.10
CA LYS A 62 14.92 23.55 1.13
C LYS A 62 15.34 24.98 0.75
N GLY A 63 16.40 25.13 -0.05
CA GLY A 63 16.88 26.42 -0.53
C GLY A 63 16.07 26.99 -1.70
N LEU A 64 15.19 26.19 -2.33
CA LEU A 64 14.39 26.64 -3.47
C LEU A 64 13.26 27.59 -3.01
N PRO A 65 13.16 28.82 -3.56
CA PRO A 65 12.11 29.78 -3.21
C PRO A 65 10.68 29.28 -3.49
N SER A 66 10.54 28.35 -4.42
CA SER A 66 9.27 27.75 -4.84
C SER A 66 8.71 26.72 -3.85
N GLY A 67 9.52 26.24 -2.90
CA GLY A 67 9.12 25.17 -1.99
C GLY A 67 8.98 23.80 -2.65
N VAL A 68 9.58 23.60 -3.84
CA VAL A 68 9.64 22.28 -4.50
C VAL A 68 10.39 21.32 -3.59
N ARG A 69 9.78 20.17 -3.33
CA ARG A 69 10.28 19.21 -2.35
C ARG A 69 11.27 18.23 -2.98
N GLU A 70 12.13 17.66 -2.15
CA GLU A 70 13.11 16.66 -2.58
C GLU A 70 12.47 15.49 -3.30
N GLU A 71 11.30 15.03 -2.84
CA GLU A 71 10.59 13.92 -3.47
C GLU A 71 10.06 14.30 -4.85
N ASP A 72 9.67 15.56 -5.10
CA ASP A 72 9.28 16.01 -6.45
C ASP A 72 10.51 16.06 -7.38
N LEU A 73 11.68 16.46 -6.87
CA LEU A 73 12.93 16.52 -7.67
C LEU A 73 13.43 15.15 -8.13
N LEU A 74 13.10 14.08 -7.40
CA LEU A 74 13.50 12.73 -7.78
C LEU A 74 12.85 12.25 -9.08
N TYR A 75 11.66 12.75 -9.46
CA TYR A 75 10.91 12.22 -10.60
C TYR A 75 11.05 13.14 -11.81
N PRO A 76 11.53 12.64 -12.96
CA PRO A 76 11.73 13.46 -14.17
C PRO A 76 10.50 14.31 -14.55
N GLY A 77 9.33 13.68 -14.71
CA GLY A 77 8.12 14.41 -15.09
C GLY A 77 7.66 15.46 -14.07
N ARG A 78 8.07 15.36 -12.80
CA ARG A 78 7.76 16.35 -11.76
C ARG A 78 8.72 17.53 -11.80
N ARG A 79 9.97 17.31 -12.18
CA ARG A 79 10.90 18.40 -12.52
C ARG A 79 10.37 19.16 -13.73
N ASP A 80 9.90 18.45 -14.76
CA ASP A 80 9.31 19.07 -15.95
C ASP A 80 8.05 19.89 -15.59
N ASP A 81 7.17 19.34 -14.74
CA ASP A 81 6.00 20.07 -14.22
C ASP A 81 6.39 21.35 -13.46
N ALA A 82 7.45 21.28 -12.64
CA ALA A 82 7.94 22.40 -11.86
C ALA A 82 8.60 23.47 -12.75
N GLU A 83 9.34 23.06 -13.78
CA GLU A 83 9.88 23.97 -14.79
C GLU A 83 8.76 24.69 -15.56
N ASN A 84 7.78 23.94 -16.05
CA ASN A 84 6.63 24.47 -16.77
C ASN A 84 5.77 25.42 -15.91
N ALA A 85 5.69 25.16 -14.60
CA ALA A 85 5.02 26.03 -13.65
C ALA A 85 5.86 27.27 -13.27
N GLY A 86 7.12 27.33 -13.69
CA GLY A 86 8.07 28.37 -13.31
C GLY A 86 8.56 28.27 -11.86
N GLU A 87 8.39 27.11 -11.23
CA GLU A 87 8.88 26.77 -9.89
C GLU A 87 10.37 26.39 -9.93
N LEU A 88 10.86 25.88 -11.07
CA LEU A 88 12.28 25.70 -11.40
C LEU A 88 12.61 26.53 -12.66
N LYS A 89 13.74 27.24 -12.67
CA LYS A 89 14.15 28.10 -13.79
C LYS A 89 15.66 28.21 -13.89
N GLY A 90 16.17 28.40 -15.12
CA GLY A 90 17.60 28.63 -15.37
C GLY A 90 18.47 27.53 -14.78
N ASP A 91 19.54 27.92 -14.10
CA ASP A 91 20.52 27.01 -13.51
C ASP A 91 19.89 26.01 -12.51
N ASN A 92 18.78 26.38 -11.86
CA ASN A 92 18.09 25.49 -10.91
C ASN A 92 17.54 24.21 -11.56
N VAL A 93 17.26 24.22 -12.86
CA VAL A 93 16.75 23.02 -13.57
C VAL A 93 17.86 21.98 -13.70
N ALA A 94 19.04 22.41 -14.15
CA ALA A 94 20.21 21.54 -14.30
C ALA A 94 20.69 21.02 -12.93
N ASP A 95 20.77 21.89 -11.93
CA ASP A 95 21.20 21.54 -10.58
C ASP A 95 20.25 20.58 -9.89
N ALA A 96 18.93 20.80 -10.02
CA ALA A 96 17.91 19.88 -9.51
C ALA A 96 18.06 18.49 -10.13
N LYS A 97 18.31 18.45 -11.45
CA LYS A 97 18.50 17.20 -12.17
C LYS A 97 19.73 16.46 -11.68
N GLU A 98 20.87 17.16 -11.61
CA GLU A 98 22.15 16.59 -11.19
C GLU A 98 22.07 16.01 -9.78
N LYS A 99 21.53 16.76 -8.82
CA LYS A 99 21.45 16.33 -7.41
C LYS A 99 20.54 15.12 -7.22
N ALA A 100 19.40 15.09 -7.91
CA ALA A 100 18.49 13.95 -7.87
C ALA A 100 19.12 12.69 -8.48
N GLU A 101 19.76 12.82 -9.65
CA GLU A 101 20.44 11.69 -10.30
C GLU A 101 21.65 11.20 -9.50
N SER A 102 22.38 12.11 -8.86
CA SER A 102 23.50 11.77 -7.97
C SER A 102 23.03 10.91 -6.79
N ALA A 103 21.96 11.34 -6.10
CA ALA A 103 21.40 10.57 -4.98
C ALA A 103 20.90 9.18 -5.42
N LEU A 104 20.21 9.10 -6.56
CA LEU A 104 19.72 7.82 -7.10
C LEU A 104 20.86 6.87 -7.49
N LYS A 105 21.87 7.37 -8.23
CA LYS A 105 23.04 6.58 -8.65
C LYS A 105 23.84 6.09 -7.45
N ALA A 106 24.10 6.96 -6.47
CA ALA A 106 24.83 6.61 -5.25
C ALA A 106 24.11 5.51 -4.45
N ALA A 107 22.78 5.46 -4.50
CA ALA A 107 22.00 4.40 -3.84
C ALA A 107 21.90 3.08 -4.65
N GLY A 108 22.53 3.02 -5.83
CA GLY A 108 22.52 1.85 -6.72
C GLY A 108 21.33 1.80 -7.67
N PHE A 109 20.65 2.93 -7.90
CA PHE A 109 19.58 3.05 -8.90
C PHE A 109 20.10 3.75 -10.18
N GLY A 110 19.20 3.95 -11.15
CA GLY A 110 19.49 4.68 -12.39
C GLY A 110 19.35 6.19 -12.24
N ILE A 111 19.02 6.87 -13.34
CA ILE A 111 18.74 8.33 -13.38
C ILE A 111 17.30 8.69 -12.98
N ALA A 112 16.48 7.68 -12.70
CA ALA A 112 15.09 7.85 -12.28
C ALA A 112 14.76 6.84 -11.16
N PRO A 113 13.75 7.14 -10.33
CA PRO A 113 13.25 6.22 -9.32
C PRO A 113 12.88 4.86 -9.94
N PRO A 114 13.12 3.76 -9.20
CA PRO A 114 12.63 2.46 -9.66
C PRO A 114 11.10 2.45 -9.74
N ASP A 115 10.53 1.64 -10.64
CA ASP A 115 9.08 1.66 -10.94
C ASP A 115 8.22 1.46 -9.68
N TRP A 116 8.63 0.59 -8.76
CA TRP A 116 7.93 0.35 -7.50
C TRP A 116 7.77 1.64 -6.66
N ALA A 117 8.72 2.58 -6.73
CA ALA A 117 8.66 3.85 -6.00
C ALA A 117 7.65 4.84 -6.61
N SER A 118 6.88 4.43 -7.63
CA SER A 118 5.84 5.23 -8.25
C SER A 118 4.42 4.84 -7.80
N TYR A 119 4.30 3.98 -6.79
CA TYR A 119 3.01 3.49 -6.30
C TYR A 119 2.80 3.83 -4.83
N TYR A 120 1.55 4.14 -4.49
CA TYR A 120 1.06 4.28 -3.11
C TYR A 120 -0.18 3.42 -2.93
N ALA A 121 -0.60 3.20 -1.69
CA ALA A 121 -1.80 2.45 -1.37
C ALA A 121 -2.90 3.38 -0.84
N ILE A 122 -4.15 3.08 -1.20
CA ILE A 122 -5.35 3.62 -0.56
C ILE A 122 -6.05 2.46 0.14
N LEU A 123 -6.29 2.62 1.43
CA LEU A 123 -7.01 1.67 2.26
C LEU A 123 -8.40 2.23 2.57
N CYS A 124 -9.42 1.43 2.25
CA CYS A 124 -10.80 1.62 2.67
C CYS A 124 -11.18 0.46 3.59
N ALA A 125 -11.79 0.73 4.74
CA ALA A 125 -12.34 -0.30 5.61
C ALA A 125 -13.75 0.06 6.05
N ASP A 126 -14.56 -0.95 6.35
CA ASP A 126 -15.94 -0.80 6.80
C ASP A 126 -16.34 -1.99 7.71
N GLY A 127 -17.08 -1.68 8.78
CA GLY A 127 -17.56 -2.63 9.76
C GLY A 127 -18.63 -3.58 9.21
N ASP A 128 -18.42 -4.88 9.40
CA ASP A 128 -19.35 -5.87 8.90
C ASP A 128 -20.62 -5.94 9.75
N ARG A 129 -21.77 -5.72 9.09
CA ARG A 129 -23.12 -5.87 9.68
C ARG A 129 -23.32 -5.00 10.93
N MET A 130 -22.79 -3.78 10.96
CA MET A 130 -22.95 -2.85 12.08
C MET A 130 -24.41 -2.57 12.45
N GLY A 131 -25.31 -2.48 11.48
CA GLY A 131 -26.74 -2.35 11.75
C GLY A 131 -27.34 -3.53 12.52
N LYS A 132 -26.87 -4.77 12.29
CA LYS A 132 -27.29 -5.95 13.06
C LYS A 132 -26.74 -5.89 14.49
N MET A 133 -25.49 -5.47 14.65
CA MET A 133 -24.89 -5.30 15.98
C MET A 133 -25.66 -4.26 16.81
N LEU A 134 -25.96 -3.10 16.21
CA LEU A 134 -26.74 -2.05 16.85
C LEU A 134 -28.17 -2.51 17.16
N GLY A 135 -28.82 -3.22 16.22
CA GLY A 135 -30.19 -3.72 16.41
C GLY A 135 -30.34 -4.77 17.50
N ASN A 136 -29.26 -5.45 17.90
CA ASN A 136 -29.27 -6.41 19.01
C ASN A 136 -29.19 -5.74 20.40
N ILE A 137 -28.92 -4.44 20.46
CA ILE A 137 -28.78 -3.70 21.71
C ILE A 137 -30.10 -3.02 22.04
N SER A 138 -30.77 -3.49 23.10
CA SER A 138 -32.05 -2.94 23.58
C SER A 138 -31.88 -1.91 24.70
N ASP A 139 -30.73 -1.87 25.36
CA ASP A 139 -30.42 -0.95 26.46
C ASP A 139 -29.66 0.30 25.97
N ALA A 140 -30.13 1.47 26.38
CA ALA A 140 -29.53 2.74 25.97
C ALA A 140 -28.11 2.93 26.49
N ARG A 141 -27.76 2.39 27.66
CA ARG A 141 -26.39 2.50 28.21
C ARG A 141 -25.44 1.60 27.44
N GLU A 142 -25.87 0.40 27.07
CA GLU A 142 -25.10 -0.47 26.17
C GLU A 142 -24.88 0.16 24.80
N HIS A 143 -25.88 0.86 24.25
CA HIS A 143 -25.70 1.60 22.99
C HIS A 143 -24.64 2.70 23.13
N GLN A 144 -24.66 3.46 24.23
CA GLN A 144 -23.64 4.48 24.52
C GLN A 144 -22.24 3.87 24.67
N ARG A 145 -22.12 2.71 25.32
CA ARG A 145 -20.84 1.99 25.46
C ARG A 145 -20.28 1.54 24.11
N LEU A 146 -21.13 1.04 23.21
CA LEU A 146 -20.70 0.71 21.85
C LEU A 146 -20.26 1.97 21.08
N SER A 147 -21.02 3.07 21.16
CA SER A 147 -20.62 4.34 20.51
C SER A 147 -19.29 4.88 21.05
N ALA A 148 -19.04 4.77 22.36
CA ALA A 148 -17.76 5.12 22.95
C ALA A 148 -16.63 4.20 22.44
N ALA A 149 -16.88 2.89 22.36
CA ALA A 149 -15.92 1.93 21.83
C ALA A 149 -15.55 2.20 20.36
N LEU A 150 -16.53 2.55 19.51
CA LEU A 150 -16.28 2.95 18.12
C LEU A 150 -15.49 4.26 18.03
N SER A 151 -15.77 5.22 18.91
CA SER A 151 -15.03 6.48 18.97
C SER A 151 -13.56 6.25 19.34
N GLU A 152 -13.29 5.39 20.32
CA GLU A 152 -11.92 5.01 20.69
C GLU A 152 -11.22 4.21 19.58
N PHE A 153 -11.94 3.38 18.83
CA PHE A 153 -11.35 2.75 17.64
C PHE A 153 -10.93 3.79 16.60
N ALA A 154 -11.74 4.83 16.36
CA ALA A 154 -11.38 5.88 15.41
C ALA A 154 -10.10 6.64 15.82
N GLU A 155 -9.90 6.85 17.12
CA GLU A 155 -8.65 7.40 17.66
C GLU A 155 -7.48 6.43 17.46
N ARG A 156 -7.67 5.15 17.80
CA ARG A 156 -6.65 4.11 17.61
C ARG A 156 -6.27 3.91 16.15
N ALA A 157 -7.23 4.04 15.23
CA ALA A 157 -6.98 3.96 13.78
C ALA A 157 -6.00 5.04 13.32
N LYS A 158 -6.08 6.26 13.89
CA LYS A 158 -5.13 7.35 13.61
C LYS A 158 -3.70 6.98 14.03
N GLU A 159 -3.54 6.38 15.21
CA GLU A 159 -2.24 5.93 15.71
C GLU A 159 -1.65 4.82 14.83
N ILE A 160 -2.46 3.81 14.49
CA ILE A 160 -2.05 2.69 13.63
C ILE A 160 -1.60 3.20 12.26
N VAL A 161 -2.41 4.04 11.61
CA VAL A 161 -2.08 4.60 10.28
C VAL A 161 -0.81 5.46 10.37
N GLY A 162 -0.64 6.25 11.43
CA GLY A 162 0.55 7.05 11.67
C GLY A 162 1.82 6.22 11.85
N ALA A 163 1.76 5.12 12.62
CA ALA A 163 2.88 4.19 12.82
C ALA A 163 3.29 3.47 11.51
N CYS A 164 2.34 3.31 10.60
CA CYS A 164 2.56 2.82 9.23
C CYS A 164 2.96 3.92 8.23
N GLU A 165 3.29 5.12 8.72
CA GLU A 165 3.71 6.30 7.94
C GLU A 165 2.68 6.80 6.92
N GLY A 166 1.44 6.35 7.07
CA GLY A 166 0.30 6.77 6.29
C GLY A 166 -0.31 8.09 6.75
N HIS A 167 -1.35 8.48 6.04
CA HIS A 167 -2.18 9.63 6.33
C HIS A 167 -3.64 9.19 6.43
N LEU A 168 -4.22 9.30 7.63
CA LEU A 168 -5.63 9.04 7.85
C LEU A 168 -6.46 10.20 7.29
N VAL A 169 -7.31 9.92 6.30
CA VAL A 169 -8.21 10.92 5.69
C VAL A 169 -9.46 11.08 6.54
N TYR A 170 -10.08 9.97 6.94
CA TYR A 170 -11.15 9.95 7.93
C TYR A 170 -11.23 8.60 8.65
N SER A 171 -11.80 8.61 9.86
CA SER A 171 -12.30 7.43 10.55
C SER A 171 -13.59 7.79 11.28
N GLY A 172 -14.70 7.15 10.92
CA GLY A 172 -16.04 7.44 11.45
C GLY A 172 -16.55 6.38 12.43
N GLY A 173 -15.65 5.61 13.04
CA GLY A 173 -15.95 4.64 14.09
C GLY A 173 -15.96 3.19 13.60
N ASP A 174 -16.53 2.92 12.44
CA ASP A 174 -16.47 1.60 11.78
C ASP A 174 -15.93 1.67 10.34
N ASP A 175 -15.90 2.87 9.76
CA ASP A 175 -15.29 3.14 8.46
C ASP A 175 -13.92 3.84 8.60
N VAL A 176 -13.00 3.52 7.69
CA VAL A 176 -11.65 4.08 7.64
C VAL A 176 -11.26 4.36 6.20
N LEU A 177 -10.71 5.55 5.93
CA LEU A 177 -10.01 5.87 4.69
C LEU A 177 -8.61 6.39 5.01
N ALA A 178 -7.59 5.72 4.48
CA ALA A 178 -6.20 6.11 4.67
C ALA A 178 -5.38 6.00 3.38
N LEU A 179 -4.36 6.85 3.26
CA LEU A 179 -3.35 6.77 2.22
C LEU A 179 -2.04 6.27 2.85
N LEU A 180 -1.39 5.26 2.26
CA LEU A 180 -0.28 4.55 2.88
C LEU A 180 0.87 4.34 1.87
N PRO A 181 2.13 4.29 2.34
CA PRO A 181 3.19 3.63 1.59
C PRO A 181 2.82 2.16 1.33
N VAL A 182 3.12 1.65 0.14
CA VAL A 182 2.71 0.27 -0.24
C VAL A 182 3.26 -0.79 0.70
N HIS A 183 4.53 -0.66 1.10
CA HIS A 183 5.22 -1.64 1.93
C HIS A 183 4.67 -1.76 3.37
N THR A 184 3.90 -0.77 3.86
CA THR A 184 3.25 -0.82 5.19
C THR A 184 1.74 -1.10 5.11
N ALA A 185 1.15 -1.09 3.91
CA ALA A 185 -0.29 -1.10 3.72
C ALA A 185 -0.98 -2.37 4.24
N LEU A 186 -0.41 -3.55 3.98
CA LEU A 186 -1.00 -4.82 4.46
C LEU A 186 -0.91 -4.94 5.99
N GLY A 187 0.24 -4.57 6.57
CA GLY A 187 0.41 -4.54 8.02
C GLY A 187 -0.56 -3.58 8.70
N CYS A 188 -0.80 -2.41 8.10
CA CYS A 188 -1.80 -1.45 8.57
C CYS A 188 -3.22 -2.06 8.53
N ALA A 189 -3.59 -2.72 7.42
CA ALA A 189 -4.90 -3.37 7.28
C ALA A 189 -5.14 -4.43 8.35
N ALA A 190 -4.16 -5.30 8.61
CA ALA A 190 -4.25 -6.32 9.64
C ALA A 190 -4.39 -5.71 11.05
N GLN A 191 -3.59 -4.69 11.38
CA GLN A 191 -3.66 -4.00 12.67
C GLN A 191 -5.00 -3.30 12.90
N LEU A 192 -5.55 -2.65 11.86
CA LEU A 192 -6.88 -2.03 11.95
C LEU A 192 -7.97 -3.06 12.18
N ALA A 193 -7.95 -4.17 11.42
CA ALA A 193 -8.95 -5.23 11.59
C ALA A 193 -8.87 -5.90 12.98
N GLN A 194 -7.65 -6.10 13.49
CA GLN A 194 -7.41 -6.59 14.84
C GLN A 194 -7.92 -5.62 15.91
N ALA A 195 -7.56 -4.34 15.82
CA ALA A 195 -7.97 -3.32 16.77
C ALA A 195 -9.50 -3.16 16.78
N PHE A 196 -10.14 -3.16 15.61
CA PHE A 196 -11.59 -3.08 15.49
C PHE A 196 -12.25 -4.27 16.20
N LYS A 197 -11.87 -5.49 15.82
CA LYS A 197 -12.43 -6.73 16.40
C LYS A 197 -12.26 -6.77 17.91
N ALA A 198 -11.09 -6.38 18.42
CA ALA A 198 -10.84 -6.34 19.86
C ALA A 198 -11.76 -5.32 20.57
N ARG A 199 -11.96 -4.13 19.97
CA ARG A 199 -12.72 -3.04 20.59
C ARG A 199 -14.21 -3.33 20.65
N VAL A 200 -14.77 -4.00 19.63
CA VAL A 200 -16.22 -4.30 19.53
C VAL A 200 -16.59 -5.72 19.97
N ALA A 201 -15.62 -6.53 20.39
CA ALA A 201 -15.84 -7.93 20.82
C ALA A 201 -17.01 -8.13 21.80
N PRO A 202 -17.27 -7.24 22.80
CA PRO A 202 -18.39 -7.41 23.73
C PRO A 202 -19.77 -7.43 23.06
N TRP A 203 -19.92 -6.78 21.90
CA TRP A 203 -21.18 -6.71 21.14
C TRP A 203 -21.15 -7.58 19.88
N ALA A 204 -20.04 -8.25 19.62
CA ALA A 204 -19.90 -9.12 18.46
C ALA A 204 -20.78 -10.37 18.61
N SER A 205 -21.50 -10.69 17.54
CA SER A 205 -22.29 -11.90 17.36
C SER A 205 -21.97 -12.50 15.99
N ASP A 206 -22.60 -13.63 15.63
CA ASP A 206 -22.31 -14.31 14.37
C ASP A 206 -22.33 -13.38 13.13
N GLY A 207 -21.15 -13.26 12.53
CA GLY A 207 -20.84 -12.44 11.35
C GLY A 207 -20.92 -10.92 11.53
N CYS A 208 -20.93 -10.38 12.76
CA CYS A 208 -20.79 -8.94 13.03
C CYS A 208 -19.61 -8.66 13.97
N GLY A 209 -19.14 -7.42 14.00
CA GLY A 209 -17.97 -7.04 14.80
C GLY A 209 -16.65 -7.45 14.18
N THR A 210 -16.63 -7.53 12.85
CA THR A 210 -15.43 -7.73 12.04
C THR A 210 -15.27 -6.59 11.07
N LEU A 211 -14.07 -6.47 10.48
CA LEU A 211 -13.74 -5.41 9.54
C LEU A 211 -13.42 -6.01 8.17
N SER A 212 -14.10 -5.54 7.13
CA SER A 212 -13.72 -5.79 5.74
C SER A 212 -12.82 -4.66 5.27
N VAL A 213 -11.65 -5.00 4.71
CA VAL A 213 -10.64 -4.02 4.30
C VAL A 213 -10.28 -4.20 2.84
N GLY A 214 -10.37 -3.13 2.06
CA GLY A 214 -9.87 -3.04 0.69
C GLY A 214 -8.62 -2.18 0.61
N VAL A 215 -7.57 -2.70 -0.04
CA VAL A 215 -6.32 -1.98 -0.32
C VAL A 215 -6.14 -1.90 -1.83
N ALA A 216 -6.14 -0.70 -2.38
CA ALA A 216 -5.80 -0.45 -3.78
C ALA A 216 -4.39 0.14 -3.89
N ILE A 217 -3.51 -0.56 -4.60
CA ILE A 217 -2.16 -0.09 -4.95
C ILE A 217 -2.24 0.57 -6.32
N VAL A 218 -1.92 1.85 -6.38
CA VAL A 218 -2.15 2.72 -7.55
C VAL A 218 -0.95 3.62 -7.82
N HIS A 219 -0.79 4.04 -9.07
CA HIS A 219 0.30 4.90 -9.48
C HIS A 219 0.08 6.35 -8.99
N TYR A 220 1.12 7.06 -8.53
CA TYR A 220 0.98 8.41 -7.93
C TYR A 220 0.40 9.48 -8.87
N MET A 221 0.61 9.33 -10.19
CA MET A 221 0.05 10.20 -11.23
C MET A 221 -1.40 9.90 -11.60
N GLU A 222 -1.98 8.79 -11.12
CA GLU A 222 -3.37 8.50 -11.42
C GLU A 222 -4.28 9.56 -10.79
N PRO A 223 -5.31 10.08 -11.50
CA PRO A 223 -6.26 11.00 -10.90
C PRO A 223 -6.87 10.43 -9.62
N LEU A 224 -6.74 11.17 -8.51
CA LEU A 224 -7.14 10.69 -7.18
C LEU A 224 -8.60 10.20 -7.11
N ARG A 225 -9.51 10.80 -7.91
CA ARG A 225 -10.90 10.33 -8.04
C ARG A 225 -10.98 8.87 -8.48
N ILE A 226 -10.20 8.49 -9.49
CA ILE A 226 -10.14 7.13 -10.02
C ILE A 226 -9.52 6.20 -8.98
N SER A 227 -8.41 6.62 -8.37
CA SER A 227 -7.75 5.85 -7.32
C SER A 227 -8.65 5.58 -6.11
N LEU A 228 -9.46 6.56 -5.69
CA LEU A 228 -10.45 6.39 -4.61
C LEU A 228 -11.54 5.39 -4.99
N GLU A 229 -12.03 5.41 -6.23
CA GLU A 229 -13.03 4.44 -6.68
C GLU A 229 -12.45 3.02 -6.73
N ARG A 230 -11.18 2.86 -7.11
CA ARG A 230 -10.47 1.57 -7.05
C ARG A 230 -10.38 1.02 -5.63
N ALA A 231 -10.07 1.88 -4.66
CA ALA A 231 -10.04 1.50 -3.24
C ALA A 231 -11.41 1.08 -2.71
N ARG A 232 -12.47 1.81 -3.07
CA ARG A 232 -13.86 1.44 -2.75
C ARG A 232 -14.28 0.15 -3.42
N GLN A 233 -13.87 -0.08 -4.67
CA GLN A 233 -14.13 -1.36 -5.34
C GLN A 233 -13.46 -2.51 -4.59
N ALA A 234 -12.20 -2.37 -4.17
CA ALA A 234 -11.53 -3.37 -3.34
C ALA A 234 -12.29 -3.61 -2.02
N GLU A 235 -12.73 -2.56 -1.33
CA GLU A 235 -13.52 -2.68 -0.10
C GLU A 235 -14.84 -3.42 -0.35
N ARG A 236 -15.57 -3.11 -1.42
CA ARG A 236 -16.79 -3.84 -1.83
C ARG A 236 -16.51 -5.33 -2.08
N GLU A 237 -15.39 -5.66 -2.74
CA GLU A 237 -14.98 -7.05 -2.96
C GLU A 237 -14.66 -7.77 -1.65
N ALA A 238 -13.94 -7.12 -0.72
CA ALA A 238 -13.74 -7.65 0.63
C ALA A 238 -15.10 -7.90 1.29
N LYS A 239 -15.98 -6.91 1.24
CA LYS A 239 -17.32 -6.98 1.82
C LYS A 239 -18.14 -8.15 1.32
N LYS A 240 -18.04 -8.58 0.06
CA LYS A 240 -18.77 -9.77 -0.42
C LYS A 240 -18.44 -11.02 0.42
N LYS A 241 -17.19 -11.16 0.88
CA LYS A 241 -16.78 -12.25 1.77
C LYS A 241 -17.02 -11.92 3.24
N ARG A 242 -16.93 -10.65 3.66
CA ARG A 242 -16.92 -10.16 5.06
C ARG A 242 -15.73 -10.69 5.86
N ASN A 243 -15.28 -9.97 6.89
CA ASN A 243 -14.14 -10.36 7.72
C ASN A 243 -12.94 -10.77 6.84
N SER A 244 -12.58 -9.91 5.91
CA SER A 244 -11.71 -10.23 4.78
C SER A 244 -10.87 -9.04 4.36
N LEU A 245 -9.78 -9.37 3.71
CA LEU A 245 -8.88 -8.45 3.03
C LEU A 245 -9.05 -8.61 1.52
N ALA A 246 -9.23 -7.49 0.83
CA ALA A 246 -9.06 -7.41 -0.61
C ALA A 246 -7.84 -6.57 -0.96
N VAL A 247 -6.95 -7.09 -1.80
CA VAL A 247 -5.79 -6.34 -2.30
C VAL A 247 -5.90 -6.25 -3.81
N ALA A 248 -5.92 -5.02 -4.33
CA ALA A 248 -6.04 -4.71 -5.74
C ALA A 248 -4.79 -3.97 -6.24
N LEU A 249 -4.02 -4.58 -7.11
CA LEU A 249 -2.88 -3.94 -7.78
C LEU A 249 -3.31 -3.41 -9.14
N HIS A 250 -3.21 -2.10 -9.30
CA HIS A 250 -3.46 -1.42 -10.56
C HIS A 250 -2.16 -0.87 -11.15
N THR A 251 -1.56 -1.64 -12.06
CA THR A 251 -0.42 -1.21 -12.87
C THR A 251 -0.86 -0.19 -13.94
N ARG A 252 0.09 0.54 -14.53
CA ARG A 252 -0.17 1.50 -15.62
C ARG A 252 -0.80 0.88 -16.88
N GLY A 253 -0.72 -0.45 -17.03
CA GLY A 253 -1.35 -1.18 -18.12
C GLY A 253 -1.86 -2.55 -17.68
N GLY A 254 -2.85 -3.05 -18.41
CA GLY A 254 -3.50 -4.35 -18.16
C GLY A 254 -4.63 -4.30 -17.14
N GLU A 255 -5.33 -5.43 -17.02
CA GLU A 255 -6.38 -5.62 -16.02
C GLU A 255 -5.80 -5.63 -14.60
N PRO A 256 -6.54 -5.08 -13.61
CA PRO A 256 -6.11 -5.11 -12.23
C PRO A 256 -6.01 -6.54 -11.70
N ARG A 257 -5.03 -6.77 -10.82
CA ARG A 257 -4.93 -8.03 -10.06
C ARG A 257 -5.64 -7.84 -8.74
N ILE A 258 -6.69 -8.62 -8.49
CA ILE A 258 -7.49 -8.50 -7.27
C ILE A 258 -7.49 -9.85 -6.57
N VAL A 259 -7.17 -9.83 -5.27
CA VAL A 259 -7.21 -10.99 -4.39
C VAL A 259 -8.16 -10.66 -3.26
N VAL A 260 -9.04 -11.59 -2.91
CA VAL A 260 -9.93 -11.46 -1.75
C VAL A 260 -9.84 -12.71 -0.90
N GLU A 261 -9.43 -12.55 0.36
CA GLU A 261 -9.29 -13.65 1.30
C GLU A 261 -9.87 -13.30 2.68
N LYS A 262 -10.34 -14.32 3.39
CA LYS A 262 -10.76 -14.16 4.78
C LYS A 262 -9.54 -13.88 5.64
N TRP A 263 -9.72 -13.05 6.68
CA TRP A 263 -8.69 -12.90 7.70
C TRP A 263 -8.37 -14.25 8.33
N ARG A 264 -7.08 -14.62 8.34
CA ARG A 264 -6.59 -15.75 9.12
C ARG A 264 -6.74 -15.47 10.62
N PRO A 265 -6.71 -16.52 11.48
CA PRO A 265 -6.61 -16.32 12.92
C PRO A 265 -5.52 -15.30 13.25
N ASN A 266 -5.79 -14.42 14.22
CA ASN A 266 -4.90 -13.33 14.62
C ASN A 266 -4.48 -12.35 13.50
N PHE A 267 -5.24 -12.30 12.39
CA PHE A 267 -4.96 -11.40 11.26
C PHE A 267 -3.57 -11.63 10.64
N ASP A 268 -3.11 -12.88 10.70
CA ASP A 268 -1.79 -13.28 10.26
C ASP A 268 -1.58 -13.08 8.75
N LEU A 269 -0.45 -12.43 8.43
CA LEU A 269 0.01 -12.16 7.06
C LEU A 269 1.18 -13.08 6.64
N THR A 270 1.48 -14.13 7.39
CA THR A 270 2.65 -15.02 7.15
C THR A 270 2.74 -15.47 5.70
N ILE A 271 1.65 -15.93 5.07
CA ILE A 271 1.67 -16.34 3.65
C ILE A 271 2.02 -15.20 2.70
N TRP A 272 1.53 -13.98 2.95
CA TRP A 272 1.91 -12.82 2.14
C TRP A 272 3.39 -12.53 2.28
N ASN A 273 3.89 -12.53 3.52
CA ASN A 273 5.29 -12.25 3.81
C ASN A 273 6.21 -13.32 3.22
N GLU A 274 5.93 -14.59 3.48
CA GLU A 274 6.67 -15.76 3.00
C GLU A 274 6.77 -15.78 1.47
N TRP A 275 5.66 -15.60 0.76
CA TRP A 275 5.69 -15.58 -0.71
C TRP A 275 6.33 -14.31 -1.28
N THR A 276 6.23 -13.18 -0.58
CA THR A 276 6.94 -11.95 -0.96
C THR A 276 8.45 -12.12 -0.79
N GLU A 277 8.90 -12.71 0.33
CA GLU A 277 10.32 -13.02 0.56
C GLU A 277 10.84 -14.05 -0.45
N ALA A 278 10.02 -15.04 -0.84
CA ALA A 278 10.40 -16.00 -1.87
C ALA A 278 10.76 -15.32 -3.20
N PHE A 279 10.08 -14.24 -3.59
CA PHE A 279 10.45 -13.47 -4.80
C PHE A 279 11.63 -12.52 -4.61
N ARG A 280 12.06 -12.27 -3.37
CA ARG A 280 13.20 -11.41 -3.06
C ARG A 280 14.51 -12.20 -2.95
N ASP A 281 14.43 -13.44 -2.49
CA ASP A 281 15.56 -14.34 -2.40
C ASP A 281 16.08 -14.74 -3.79
N LYS A 282 17.40 -14.69 -3.98
CA LYS A 282 18.06 -15.09 -5.22
C LYS A 282 17.92 -16.59 -5.48
N ASP A 283 17.88 -17.39 -4.41
CA ASP A 283 17.65 -18.83 -4.44
C ASP A 283 16.16 -19.16 -4.19
N GLY A 284 15.29 -18.16 -4.25
CA GLY A 284 13.85 -18.28 -4.05
C GLY A 284 13.09 -18.59 -5.34
N LEU A 285 11.91 -17.99 -5.48
CA LEU A 285 10.97 -18.26 -6.56
C LEU A 285 11.23 -17.36 -7.77
N ALA A 286 11.40 -17.96 -8.95
CA ALA A 286 11.68 -17.20 -10.17
C ALA A 286 10.54 -16.23 -10.53
N HIS A 287 10.89 -15.00 -10.93
CA HIS A 287 9.93 -13.95 -11.29
C HIS A 287 8.95 -14.30 -12.42
N GLY A 288 9.29 -15.27 -13.28
CA GLY A 288 8.44 -15.76 -14.37
C GLY A 288 7.34 -16.72 -13.92
N PHE A 289 7.43 -17.27 -12.71
CA PHE A 289 6.53 -18.30 -12.20
C PHE A 289 5.04 -17.94 -12.28
N PRO A 290 4.58 -16.75 -11.83
CA PRO A 290 3.16 -16.41 -11.87
C PRO A 290 2.62 -16.34 -13.31
N TYR A 291 3.46 -15.97 -14.28
CA TYR A 291 3.05 -15.82 -15.67
C TYR A 291 2.91 -17.17 -16.38
N GLU A 292 3.75 -18.16 -16.03
CA GLU A 292 3.60 -19.52 -16.55
C GLU A 292 2.36 -20.21 -15.97
N LEU A 293 2.08 -20.04 -14.67
CA LEU A 293 0.81 -20.51 -14.09
C LEU A 293 -0.40 -19.84 -14.74
N ARG A 294 -0.29 -18.55 -15.08
CA ARG A 294 -1.35 -17.84 -15.80
C ARG A 294 -1.59 -18.41 -17.19
N HIS A 295 -0.52 -18.75 -17.90
CA HIS A 295 -0.61 -19.39 -19.21
C HIS A 295 -1.34 -20.74 -19.10
N LEU A 296 -0.92 -21.57 -18.15
CA LEU A 296 -1.57 -22.84 -17.83
C LEU A 296 -3.05 -22.66 -17.53
N ALA A 297 -3.42 -21.72 -16.66
CA ALA A 297 -4.81 -21.47 -16.31
C ALA A 297 -5.67 -21.06 -17.53
N ARG A 298 -5.09 -20.36 -18.51
CA ARG A 298 -5.80 -19.97 -19.74
C ARG A 298 -6.00 -21.13 -20.69
N GLU A 299 -4.97 -21.94 -20.90
CA GLU A 299 -5.01 -23.10 -21.80
C GLU A 299 -5.83 -24.27 -21.24
N ALA A 300 -5.90 -24.38 -19.91
CA ALA A 300 -6.61 -25.46 -19.24
C ALA A 300 -8.15 -25.34 -19.33
N LYS A 301 -8.69 -24.16 -19.65
CA LYS A 301 -10.14 -23.89 -19.64
C LYS A 301 -10.88 -24.80 -20.61
N GLY A 302 -11.67 -25.72 -20.05
CA GLY A 302 -12.46 -26.68 -20.82
C GLY A 302 -11.64 -27.80 -21.47
N VAL A 303 -10.35 -27.93 -21.13
CA VAL A 303 -9.41 -28.88 -21.74
C VAL A 303 -8.85 -29.86 -20.72
N LEU A 304 -8.36 -29.37 -19.57
CA LEU A 304 -7.69 -30.20 -18.56
C LEU A 304 -8.63 -30.60 -17.42
N SER A 305 -8.42 -31.81 -16.88
CA SER A 305 -9.00 -32.21 -15.60
C SER A 305 -8.32 -31.49 -14.42
N ALA A 306 -8.99 -31.46 -13.27
CA ALA A 306 -8.45 -30.87 -12.04
C ALA A 306 -7.10 -31.50 -11.63
N ASP A 307 -6.98 -32.82 -11.74
CA ASP A 307 -5.76 -33.55 -11.40
C ASP A 307 -4.60 -33.20 -12.33
N THR A 308 -4.86 -33.10 -13.64
CA THR A 308 -3.83 -32.71 -14.63
C THR A 308 -3.44 -31.24 -14.47
N LEU A 309 -4.39 -30.35 -14.19
CA LEU A 309 -4.11 -28.95 -13.90
C LEU A 309 -3.18 -28.80 -12.69
N THR A 310 -3.50 -29.52 -11.60
CA THR A 310 -2.71 -29.50 -10.37
C THR A 310 -1.31 -30.07 -10.60
N ALA A 311 -1.20 -31.22 -11.28
CA ALA A 311 0.08 -31.85 -11.58
C ALA A 311 0.99 -30.94 -12.43
N GLU A 312 0.43 -30.28 -13.45
CA GLU A 312 1.22 -29.36 -14.29
C GLU A 312 1.63 -28.09 -13.54
N ALA A 313 0.75 -27.54 -12.69
CA ALA A 313 1.09 -26.41 -11.84
C ALA A 313 2.22 -26.74 -10.84
N LEU A 314 2.20 -27.94 -10.24
CA LEU A 314 3.28 -28.44 -9.38
C LEU A 314 4.58 -28.63 -10.16
N ARG A 315 4.53 -29.15 -11.39
CA ARG A 315 5.70 -29.28 -12.27
C ARG A 315 6.32 -27.92 -12.61
N ILE A 316 5.49 -26.90 -12.84
CA ILE A 316 5.96 -25.53 -13.05
C ILE A 316 6.65 -25.00 -11.77
N LEU A 317 6.10 -25.26 -10.58
CA LEU A 317 6.72 -24.89 -9.31
C LEU A 317 8.08 -25.56 -9.15
N GLU A 318 8.18 -26.87 -9.39
CA GLU A 318 9.44 -27.60 -9.29
C GLU A 318 10.55 -27.06 -10.21
N ARG A 319 10.17 -26.57 -11.40
CA ARG A 319 11.09 -25.94 -12.35
C ARG A 319 11.49 -24.52 -11.96
N LYS A 320 10.67 -23.83 -11.17
CA LYS A 320 10.81 -22.38 -10.87
C LYS A 320 11.24 -22.06 -9.44
N GLN A 321 11.22 -23.04 -8.55
CA GLN A 321 11.89 -22.95 -7.25
C GLN A 321 13.42 -22.92 -7.47
N GLY A 322 14.10 -22.04 -6.74
CA GLY A 322 15.55 -21.98 -6.67
C GLY A 322 16.11 -22.82 -5.53
N GLY A 323 17.41 -23.12 -5.61
CA GLY A 323 18.16 -23.86 -4.61
C GLY A 323 17.80 -25.34 -4.47
N THR A 324 18.63 -26.09 -3.74
CA THR A 324 18.36 -27.46 -3.31
C THR A 324 18.12 -27.46 -1.80
N GLY A 325 16.85 -27.49 -1.36
CA GLY A 325 16.53 -27.49 0.08
C GLY A 325 15.05 -27.32 0.39
N ASN A 326 14.68 -27.53 1.67
CA ASN A 326 13.32 -27.31 2.17
C ASN A 326 13.09 -25.80 2.38
N GLN A 327 12.74 -25.10 1.31
CA GLN A 327 12.45 -23.68 1.34
C GLN A 327 11.11 -23.41 2.08
N PRO A 328 11.01 -22.38 2.94
CA PRO A 328 9.82 -22.12 3.76
C PRO A 328 8.52 -21.97 2.94
N TYR A 329 8.63 -21.40 1.73
CA TYR A 329 7.50 -21.13 0.85
C TYR A 329 6.89 -22.36 0.17
N LEU A 330 7.62 -23.48 0.11
CA LEU A 330 7.23 -24.61 -0.74
C LEU A 330 5.99 -25.33 -0.22
N GLU A 331 5.92 -25.60 1.08
CA GLU A 331 4.79 -26.33 1.66
C GLU A 331 3.50 -25.54 1.52
N SER A 332 3.53 -24.23 1.83
CA SER A 332 2.34 -23.39 1.74
C SER A 332 1.90 -23.16 0.30
N LEU A 333 2.84 -23.07 -0.65
CA LEU A 333 2.55 -22.86 -2.07
C LEU A 333 2.06 -24.15 -2.74
N LYS A 334 2.63 -25.31 -2.40
CA LYS A 334 2.10 -26.63 -2.83
C LYS A 334 0.67 -26.81 -2.36
N ALA A 335 0.38 -26.54 -1.09
CA ALA A 335 -0.97 -26.61 -0.54
C ALA A 335 -1.94 -25.66 -1.27
N ALA A 336 -1.49 -24.44 -1.62
CA ALA A 336 -2.30 -23.50 -2.38
C ALA A 336 -2.59 -23.99 -3.82
N ILE A 337 -1.61 -24.59 -4.49
CA ILE A 337 -1.77 -25.18 -5.83
C ILE A 337 -2.73 -26.38 -5.76
N GLN A 338 -2.57 -27.26 -4.78
CA GLN A 338 -3.43 -28.44 -4.59
C GLN A 338 -4.89 -28.08 -4.28
N ALA A 339 -5.13 -26.88 -3.73
CA ALA A 339 -6.49 -26.36 -3.50
C ALA A 339 -7.15 -25.78 -4.76
N CYS A 340 -6.44 -25.70 -5.88
CA CYS A 340 -6.95 -25.21 -7.16
C CYS A 340 -7.50 -26.37 -8.00
N ASP A 341 -8.78 -26.70 -7.83
CA ASP A 341 -9.49 -27.73 -8.59
C ASP A 341 -10.02 -27.25 -9.96
N ASP A 342 -9.89 -25.95 -10.26
CA ASP A 342 -10.31 -25.36 -11.52
C ASP A 342 -9.38 -24.21 -11.98
N PRO A 343 -9.41 -23.85 -13.28
CA PRO A 343 -8.55 -22.79 -13.80
C PRO A 343 -8.84 -21.38 -13.24
N ASP A 344 -10.05 -21.09 -12.77
CA ASP A 344 -10.41 -19.78 -12.21
C ASP A 344 -9.83 -19.61 -10.80
N LYS A 345 -9.78 -20.67 -9.99
CA LYS A 345 -9.04 -20.69 -8.72
C LYS A 345 -7.54 -20.54 -8.95
N LEU A 346 -6.98 -21.16 -9.99
CA LEU A 346 -5.58 -20.98 -10.35
C LEU A 346 -5.30 -19.51 -10.76
N GLU A 347 -6.17 -18.86 -11.54
CA GLU A 347 -6.05 -17.43 -11.85
C GLU A 347 -6.13 -16.55 -10.58
N ALA A 348 -6.97 -16.91 -9.61
CA ALA A 348 -7.03 -16.21 -8.32
C ALA A 348 -5.71 -16.35 -7.52
N LEU A 349 -5.09 -17.54 -7.52
CA LEU A 349 -3.77 -17.77 -6.92
C LEU A 349 -2.68 -16.96 -7.66
N VAL A 350 -2.70 -16.96 -8.99
CA VAL A 350 -1.81 -16.15 -9.84
C VAL A 350 -1.90 -14.67 -9.49
N ALA A 351 -3.10 -14.13 -9.28
CA ALA A 351 -3.27 -12.73 -8.90
C ALA A 351 -2.52 -12.40 -7.59
N LYS A 352 -2.58 -13.29 -6.59
CA LYS A 352 -1.84 -13.14 -5.33
C LYS A 352 -0.34 -13.21 -5.54
N LEU A 353 0.14 -14.17 -6.32
CA LEU A 353 1.57 -14.31 -6.63
C LEU A 353 2.13 -13.09 -7.38
N ILE A 354 1.37 -12.51 -8.31
CA ILE A 354 1.77 -11.28 -9.01
C ILE A 354 1.87 -10.10 -8.03
N ILE A 355 0.95 -9.99 -7.08
CA ILE A 355 1.02 -8.94 -6.05
C ILE A 355 2.22 -9.18 -5.12
N CYS A 356 2.45 -10.40 -4.63
CA CYS A 356 3.64 -10.72 -3.81
C CYS A 356 4.93 -10.39 -4.56
N ARG A 357 5.04 -10.77 -5.85
CA ARG A 357 6.16 -10.40 -6.71
C ARG A 357 6.33 -8.89 -6.81
N PHE A 358 5.23 -8.15 -6.95
CA PHE A 358 5.27 -6.68 -7.01
C PHE A 358 5.79 -6.09 -5.69
N LEU A 359 5.30 -6.57 -4.55
CA LEU A 359 5.72 -6.16 -3.21
C LEU A 359 7.20 -6.50 -2.93
N ALA A 360 7.72 -7.60 -3.48
CA ALA A 360 9.10 -8.04 -3.30
C ALA A 360 10.13 -7.03 -3.83
N GLN A 361 9.73 -6.15 -4.76
CA GLN A 361 10.56 -5.08 -5.29
C GLN A 361 10.92 -4.02 -4.25
N TYR A 362 10.13 -3.88 -3.17
CA TYR A 362 10.41 -2.95 -2.08
C TYR A 362 11.54 -3.51 -1.21
N PRO A 363 12.65 -2.79 -0.99
CA PRO A 363 13.75 -3.28 -0.16
C PRO A 363 13.35 -3.52 1.30
N ASN A 364 13.89 -4.58 1.90
CA ASN A 364 13.87 -4.78 3.35
C ASN A 364 15.03 -3.98 3.96
N ILE A 365 14.71 -2.82 4.51
CA ILE A 365 15.65 -1.98 5.25
C ILE A 365 15.14 -1.79 6.68
N ARG A 366 16.04 -1.94 7.65
CA ARG A 366 15.78 -1.60 9.05
C ARG A 366 15.63 -0.09 9.16
N ARG A 367 14.66 0.40 9.94
CA ARG A 367 14.47 1.84 10.11
C ARG A 367 15.69 2.42 10.81
N CYS A 368 16.14 3.61 10.39
CA CYS A 368 17.22 4.31 11.08
C CYS A 368 16.86 4.69 12.53
N THR A 369 15.59 4.65 12.92
CA THR A 369 15.14 4.93 14.30
C THR A 369 15.41 3.78 15.27
N ASP A 370 15.71 2.57 14.79
CA ASP A 370 15.98 1.41 15.65
C ASP A 370 17.44 1.36 16.14
N ALA A 371 18.23 2.40 15.84
CA ALA A 371 19.68 2.46 16.12
C ALA A 371 20.06 3.20 17.41
N ASP A 372 19.12 3.84 18.12
CA ASP A 372 19.44 4.65 19.31
C ASP A 372 19.08 4.01 20.68
N ASP A 373 18.50 2.80 20.70
CA ASP A 373 18.07 2.14 21.96
C ASP A 373 19.00 1.01 22.47
N THR A 374 20.21 0.86 21.91
CA THR A 374 21.18 -0.15 22.38
C THR A 374 22.53 0.43 22.80
N THR A 375 22.57 1.61 23.41
CA THR A 375 23.81 2.09 24.05
C THR A 375 23.57 3.03 25.23
N THR A 376 23.01 2.53 26.33
CA THR A 376 23.42 2.92 27.70
C THR A 376 22.95 1.85 28.68
N GLY A 377 23.89 1.09 29.20
CA GLY A 377 23.65 -0.01 30.12
C GLY A 377 24.98 -0.68 30.48
N SER A 378 25.95 0.13 30.90
CA SER A 378 27.15 -0.31 31.59
C SER A 378 27.01 0.03 33.06
#